data_AF-A0A1A8EYW2-F1
#
_entry.id   AF-A0A1A8EYW2-F1
#
_cell.length_a   1.000
_cell.length_b   1.000
_cell.length_c   1.000
_cell.angle_alpha   90.00
_cell.angle_beta   90.00
_cell.angle_gamma   90.00
#
_symmetry.space_group_name_H-M   'P 1'
#
loop_
_entity.id
_entity.type
_entity.pdbx_description
1 polymer ?
#
loop_
_entity_poly.entity_id
_entity_poly.type
_entity_poly.pdbx_seq_one_letter_code
_entity_poly.pdbx_strand_id
1 'polypeptide(L)'
;MSKSKTSRKKDSVFLGEKLTRFSVSNHHLLAIGGIAFKDTLLSMYFYGLKGLSDEGCFLVRQMEVGQGAAEAIRKVHGKIYRVGSSPDILYPNSGSSRDWARIQGIPMTYTFELRDNGTLGFLLPEDQIQPTCEEAYSGALHIITYTHDKTFNGAIAVTGATLWSMLLAVGVTRVTM
;
A
#
# COMPACT_ATOMS: atom_id res chain seq x y z
N MET A 1 -41.05 2.88 -11.65
CA MET A 1 -39.65 2.59 -12.04
C MET A 1 -38.73 2.92 -10.87
N SER A 2 -38.53 1.98 -9.94
CA SER A 2 -37.66 2.17 -8.77
C SER A 2 -36.98 0.84 -8.46
N LYS A 3 -35.79 0.62 -9.03
CA LYS A 3 -34.90 -0.46 -8.59
C LYS A 3 -33.87 0.12 -7.63
N SER A 4 -34.19 -0.12 -6.36
CA SER A 4 -33.38 -0.17 -5.14
C SER A 4 -31.94 0.36 -5.18
N LYS A 5 -31.72 1.45 -4.44
CA LYS A 5 -30.42 1.89 -3.90
C LYS A 5 -29.69 0.79 -3.09
N THR A 6 -30.37 -0.29 -2.76
CA THR A 6 -29.88 -1.41 -1.94
C THR A 6 -29.02 -2.44 -2.70
N SER A 7 -29.07 -2.51 -4.03
CA SER A 7 -28.22 -3.47 -4.78
C SER A 7 -26.77 -2.98 -4.92
N ARG A 8 -26.57 -1.69 -5.20
CA ARG A 8 -25.22 -1.09 -5.38
C ARG A 8 -24.31 -1.20 -4.15
N LYS A 9 -24.89 -1.27 -2.94
CA LYS A 9 -24.13 -1.43 -1.68
C LYS A 9 -23.62 -2.87 -1.47
N LYS A 10 -24.28 -3.86 -2.08
CA LYS A 10 -23.86 -5.28 -2.01
C LYS A 10 -22.71 -5.56 -2.97
N ASP A 11 -22.68 -4.89 -4.11
CA ASP A 11 -21.68 -5.10 -5.15
C ASP A 11 -20.29 -4.56 -4.74
N SER A 12 -20.23 -3.47 -3.97
CA SER A 12 -18.97 -2.92 -3.41
C SER A 12 -18.36 -3.80 -2.31
N VAL A 13 -19.20 -4.47 -1.50
CA VAL A 13 -18.75 -5.43 -0.48
C VAL A 13 -18.22 -6.70 -1.14
N PHE A 14 -18.86 -7.15 -2.22
CA PHE A 14 -18.48 -8.35 -2.96
C PHE A 14 -17.17 -8.20 -3.75
N LEU A 15 -16.86 -6.99 -4.23
CA LEU A 15 -15.56 -6.69 -4.85
C LEU A 15 -14.42 -6.71 -3.82
N GLY A 16 -14.68 -6.22 -2.60
CA GLY A 16 -13.73 -6.27 -1.48
C GLY A 16 -13.40 -7.70 -1.03
N GLU A 17 -14.38 -8.60 -1.05
CA GLU A 17 -14.23 -10.01 -0.65
C GLU A 17 -13.47 -10.85 -1.70
N LYS A 18 -13.65 -10.55 -2.99
CA LYS A 18 -12.88 -11.21 -4.06
C LYS A 18 -11.43 -10.76 -4.13
N LEU A 19 -11.14 -9.47 -3.86
CA LEU A 19 -9.79 -8.95 -3.80
C LEU A 19 -9.02 -9.47 -2.56
N THR A 20 -9.71 -9.65 -1.42
CA THR A 20 -9.10 -10.23 -0.20
C THR A 20 -8.74 -11.70 -0.36
N ARG A 21 -9.57 -12.51 -1.04
CA ARG A 21 -9.27 -13.95 -1.26
C ARG A 21 -8.07 -14.19 -2.18
N PHE A 22 -7.81 -13.30 -3.14
CA PHE A 22 -6.66 -13.39 -4.04
C PHE A 22 -5.32 -13.02 -3.33
N SER A 23 -5.39 -12.33 -2.20
CA SER A 23 -4.23 -11.87 -1.44
C SER A 23 -3.68 -12.91 -0.43
N VAL A 24 -4.39 -13.99 -0.13
CA VAL A 24 -3.97 -14.95 0.93
C VAL A 24 -3.06 -16.06 0.38
N SER A 25 -3.09 -16.36 -0.92
CA SER A 25 -2.38 -17.53 -1.47
C SER A 25 -0.94 -17.29 -1.91
N ASN A 26 -0.52 -16.03 -2.10
CA ASN A 26 0.82 -15.68 -2.56
C ASN A 26 1.38 -14.64 -1.60
N HIS A 27 2.63 -14.76 -1.17
CA HIS A 27 3.30 -13.80 -0.29
C HIS A 27 3.29 -12.38 -0.90
N HIS A 28 2.24 -11.59 -0.67
CA HIS A 28 2.08 -10.27 -1.26
C HIS A 28 2.73 -9.21 -0.37
N LEU A 29 3.55 -8.35 -0.97
CA LEU A 29 4.37 -7.35 -0.28
C LEU A 29 3.69 -5.98 -0.18
N LEU A 30 2.54 -5.82 -0.84
CA LEU A 30 1.78 -4.59 -0.93
C LEU A 30 0.28 -4.90 -0.88
N ALA A 31 -0.45 -4.18 -0.03
CA ALA A 31 -1.90 -4.17 -0.04
C ALA A 31 -2.41 -2.72 -0.19
N ILE A 32 -3.09 -2.44 -1.29
CA ILE A 32 -3.79 -1.17 -1.51
C ILE A 32 -5.24 -1.38 -1.06
N GLY A 33 -5.52 -0.99 0.17
CA GLY A 33 -6.79 -1.19 0.83
C GLY A 33 -7.79 -0.10 0.46
N GLY A 34 -8.58 -0.33 -0.59
CA GLY A 34 -9.74 0.49 -0.94
C GLY A 34 -9.41 1.85 -1.56
N ILE A 35 -10.19 2.21 -2.58
CA ILE A 35 -10.30 3.57 -3.10
C ILE A 35 -11.54 4.15 -2.42
N ALA A 36 -11.37 5.21 -1.66
CA ALA A 36 -12.49 5.98 -1.14
C ALA A 36 -12.46 7.40 -1.75
N PHE A 37 -13.65 7.94 -1.99
CA PHE A 37 -13.84 9.22 -2.64
C PHE A 37 -14.37 10.16 -1.58
N LYS A 38 -13.53 11.05 -1.06
CA LYS A 38 -13.99 12.12 -0.18
C LYS A 38 -12.92 13.14 0.17
N ASP A 39 -11.67 12.74 0.23
CA ASP A 39 -10.56 13.57 0.67
C ASP A 39 -9.31 13.27 -0.14
N THR A 40 -8.49 14.27 -0.47
CA THR A 40 -7.25 14.06 -1.24
C THR A 40 -6.12 13.58 -0.30
N LEU A 41 -6.15 12.32 0.14
CA LEU A 41 -5.29 11.81 1.22
C LEU A 41 -4.72 10.43 0.92
N LEU A 42 -3.48 10.21 1.35
CA LEU A 42 -2.87 8.89 1.42
C LEU A 42 -2.79 8.48 2.88
N SER A 43 -3.70 7.58 3.28
CA SER A 43 -3.77 7.11 4.65
C SER A 43 -2.97 5.81 4.82
N MET A 44 -2.20 5.75 5.90
CA MET A 44 -1.38 4.60 6.30
C MET A 44 -1.90 3.93 7.57
N TYR A 45 -1.58 2.64 7.73
CA TYR A 45 -2.08 1.77 8.80
C TYR A 45 -2.03 2.39 10.21
N PHE A 46 -2.99 1.97 11.05
CA PHE A 46 -2.93 2.15 12.49
C PHE A 46 -3.50 0.92 13.20
N TYR A 47 -2.77 0.39 14.20
CA TYR A 47 -3.41 -0.17 15.38
C TYR A 47 -2.48 -0.05 16.59
N GLY A 48 -3.08 0.31 17.73
CA GLY A 48 -2.42 0.45 19.02
C GLY A 48 -1.93 -0.88 19.60
N LEU A 49 -0.82 -1.40 19.08
CA LEU A 49 0.08 -2.29 19.80
C LEU A 49 1.42 -1.58 19.98
N LYS A 50 1.51 -0.76 21.03
CA LYS A 50 2.82 -0.46 21.65
C LYS A 50 3.41 -1.80 22.08
N GLY A 51 4.52 -2.24 21.47
CA GLY A 51 5.21 -3.44 21.95
C GLY A 51 6.25 -4.10 21.05
N LEU A 52 6.40 -3.70 19.79
CA LEU A 52 7.44 -4.25 18.90
C LEU A 52 8.51 -3.18 18.63
N SER A 53 9.76 -3.46 18.97
CA SER A 53 10.93 -2.57 18.77
C SER A 53 11.10 -2.11 17.32
N ASP A 54 10.57 -2.87 16.36
CA ASP A 54 10.76 -2.66 14.93
C ASP A 54 9.65 -1.81 14.29
N GLU A 55 8.56 -1.52 15.00
CA GLU A 55 7.42 -0.72 14.50
C GLU A 55 7.81 0.74 14.22
N GLY A 56 8.72 1.31 15.00
CA GLY A 56 9.18 2.69 14.79
C GLY A 56 9.85 2.88 13.43
N CYS A 57 10.77 1.97 13.07
CA CYS A 57 11.46 2.00 11.77
C CYS A 57 10.48 1.74 10.61
N PHE A 58 9.52 0.86 10.84
CA PHE A 58 8.50 0.50 9.86
C PHE A 58 7.56 1.66 9.54
N LEU A 59 7.04 2.36 10.55
CA LEU A 59 6.18 3.53 10.36
C LEU A 59 6.93 4.68 9.70
N VAL A 60 8.17 4.94 10.09
CA VAL A 60 9.04 5.95 9.44
C VAL A 60 9.20 5.65 7.96
N ARG A 61 9.47 4.39 7.61
CA ARG A 61 9.62 3.95 6.22
C ARG A 61 8.33 4.07 5.43
N GLN A 62 7.19 3.66 5.99
CA GLN A 62 5.91 3.83 5.31
C GLN A 62 5.59 5.31 5.06
N MET A 63 5.90 6.19 6.01
CA MET A 63 5.73 7.64 5.87
C MET A 63 6.60 8.17 4.73
N GLU A 64 7.88 7.81 4.70
CA GLU A 64 8.82 8.22 3.66
C GLU A 64 8.33 7.82 2.26
N VAL A 65 7.94 6.55 2.08
CA VAL A 65 7.41 6.03 0.82
C VAL A 65 6.09 6.69 0.45
N GLY A 66 5.22 6.94 1.44
CA GLY A 66 3.96 7.65 1.24
C GLY A 66 4.17 9.10 0.77
N GLN A 67 5.16 9.81 1.33
CA GLN A 67 5.53 11.16 0.89
C GLN A 67 6.08 11.16 -0.54
N GLY A 68 6.90 10.16 -0.90
CA GLY A 68 7.34 9.95 -2.28
C GLY A 68 6.19 9.73 -3.24
N ALA A 69 5.17 8.96 -2.85
CA ALA A 69 3.96 8.75 -3.63
C ALA A 69 3.12 10.04 -3.78
N ALA A 70 2.97 10.83 -2.71
CA ALA A 70 2.27 12.12 -2.77
C ALA A 70 2.98 13.12 -3.70
N GLU A 71 4.31 13.14 -3.69
CA GLU A 71 5.09 13.94 -4.63
C GLU A 71 4.95 13.46 -6.08
N ALA A 72 4.91 12.14 -6.30
CA ALA A 72 4.67 11.56 -7.62
C ALA A 72 3.28 11.94 -8.16
N ILE A 73 2.25 11.95 -7.31
CA ILE A 73 0.91 12.45 -7.65
C ILE A 73 0.96 13.93 -8.02
N ARG A 74 1.60 14.75 -7.17
CA ARG A 74 1.70 16.20 -7.38
C ARG A 74 2.34 16.55 -8.72
N LYS A 75 3.30 15.77 -9.19
CA LYS A 75 3.98 15.99 -10.48
C LYS A 75 3.07 15.78 -11.70
N VAL A 76 1.96 15.04 -11.58
CA VAL A 76 1.06 14.77 -12.72
C VAL A 76 0.18 16.00 -13.03
N HIS A 77 -0.65 16.44 -12.07
CA HIS A 77 -1.54 17.59 -12.27
C HIS A 77 -1.54 18.61 -11.10
N GLY A 78 -0.51 18.59 -10.25
CA GLY A 78 -0.36 19.57 -9.17
C GLY A 78 -1.21 19.33 -7.92
N LYS A 79 -1.89 18.17 -7.81
CA LYS A 79 -2.72 17.87 -6.62
C LYS A 79 -1.86 17.51 -5.41
N ILE A 80 -2.24 18.08 -4.27
CA ILE A 80 -1.53 17.91 -3.01
C ILE A 80 -2.28 16.88 -2.18
N TYR A 81 -1.66 15.72 -1.95
CA TYR A 81 -2.17 14.68 -1.06
C TYR A 81 -1.48 14.80 0.30
N ARG A 82 -2.25 14.72 1.41
CA ARG A 82 -1.64 14.61 2.75
C ARG A 82 -1.34 13.15 3.04
N VAL A 83 -0.23 12.89 3.72
CA VAL A 83 0.22 11.55 4.10
C VAL A 83 0.24 11.44 5.62
N GLY A 84 -0.28 10.35 6.16
CA GLY A 84 -0.33 10.12 7.61
C GLY A 84 -1.16 8.91 8.01
N SER A 85 -1.18 8.61 9.30
CA SER A 85 -2.00 7.53 9.85
C SER A 85 -3.50 7.88 9.77
N SER A 86 -4.40 6.89 9.66
CA SER A 86 -5.86 7.16 9.61
C SER A 86 -6.35 8.08 10.74
N PRO A 87 -5.99 7.87 12.03
CA PRO A 87 -6.41 8.76 13.11
C PRO A 87 -5.95 10.21 12.96
N ASP A 88 -4.76 10.44 12.39
CA ASP A 88 -4.16 11.77 12.31
C ASP A 88 -4.74 12.62 11.17
N ILE A 89 -5.10 11.97 10.05
CA ILE A 89 -5.46 12.71 8.83
C ILE A 89 -6.92 12.57 8.39
N LEU A 90 -7.62 11.53 8.86
CA LEU A 90 -9.00 11.21 8.53
C LEU A 90 -9.85 11.17 9.80
N TYR A 91 -9.90 10.00 10.45
CA TYR A 91 -10.58 9.72 11.70
C TYR A 91 -10.08 8.37 12.25
N PRO A 92 -10.15 8.14 13.57
CA PRO A 92 -9.84 6.84 14.15
C PRO A 92 -10.76 5.76 13.57
N ASN A 93 -10.19 4.73 12.96
CA ASN A 93 -10.91 3.58 12.42
C ASN A 93 -10.21 2.27 12.78
N SER A 94 -10.97 1.18 12.72
CA SER A 94 -10.50 -0.18 12.96
C SER A 94 -11.18 -1.15 12.01
N GLY A 95 -10.54 -2.29 11.76
CA GLY A 95 -11.09 -3.34 10.90
C GLY A 95 -11.04 -2.97 9.42
N SER A 96 -10.15 -2.05 9.04
CA SER A 96 -9.93 -1.72 7.63
C SER A 96 -9.22 -2.88 6.90
N SER A 97 -9.33 -2.92 5.57
CA SER A 97 -8.58 -3.90 4.76
C SER A 97 -7.06 -3.73 4.92
N ARG A 98 -6.62 -2.49 5.11
CA ARG A 98 -5.25 -2.12 5.47
C ARG A 98 -4.85 -2.76 6.80
N ASP A 99 -5.78 -2.81 7.75
CA ASP A 99 -5.52 -3.36 9.07
C ASP A 99 -5.32 -4.86 9.03
N TRP A 100 -6.23 -5.53 8.33
CA TRP A 100 -6.15 -6.97 8.11
C TRP A 100 -4.86 -7.34 7.35
N ALA A 101 -4.52 -6.61 6.29
CA ALA A 101 -3.31 -6.87 5.50
C ALA A 101 -2.04 -6.77 6.36
N ARG A 102 -1.98 -5.79 7.27
CA ARG A 102 -0.84 -5.64 8.17
C ARG A 102 -0.73 -6.79 9.18
N ILE A 103 -1.86 -7.33 9.64
CA ILE A 103 -1.91 -8.52 10.49
C ILE A 103 -1.42 -9.77 9.72
N GLN A 104 -1.65 -9.83 8.41
CA GLN A 104 -1.10 -10.88 7.54
C GLN A 104 0.42 -10.72 7.25
N GLY A 105 1.09 -9.72 7.84
CA GLY A 105 2.52 -9.49 7.65
C GLY A 105 2.88 -8.69 6.40
N ILE A 106 1.91 -8.06 5.73
CA ILE A 106 2.17 -7.22 4.57
C ILE A 106 2.79 -5.89 5.05
N PRO A 107 4.01 -5.54 4.60
CA PRO A 107 4.74 -4.41 5.15
C PRO A 107 4.33 -3.06 4.56
N MET A 108 3.80 -3.00 3.35
CA MET A 108 3.41 -1.72 2.75
C MET A 108 1.90 -1.73 2.56
N THR A 109 1.18 -0.97 3.39
CA THR A 109 -0.28 -0.95 3.35
C THR A 109 -0.81 0.47 3.33
N TYR A 110 -1.56 0.80 2.27
CA TYR A 110 -2.01 2.18 1.98
C TYR A 110 -3.49 2.20 1.58
N THR A 111 -4.17 3.29 1.91
CA THR A 111 -5.49 3.64 1.34
C THR A 111 -5.34 4.97 0.62
N PHE A 112 -5.81 5.01 -0.62
CA PHE A 112 -5.90 6.23 -1.40
C PHE A 112 -7.32 6.78 -1.26
N GLU A 113 -7.42 7.93 -0.64
CA GLU A 113 -8.60 8.78 -0.69
C GLU A 113 -8.36 9.74 -1.87
N LEU A 114 -9.19 9.63 -2.90
CA LEU A 114 -9.03 10.36 -4.17
C LEU A 114 -9.78 11.70 -4.15
N ARG A 115 -9.72 12.42 -5.28
CA ARG A 115 -10.43 13.69 -5.45
C ARG A 115 -11.92 13.57 -5.05
N ASP A 116 -12.52 14.61 -4.50
CA ASP A 116 -11.98 15.97 -4.28
C ASP A 116 -11.57 16.23 -2.82
N ASN A 117 -11.71 17.47 -2.35
CA ASN A 117 -11.48 17.88 -0.95
C ASN A 117 -12.79 17.96 -0.14
N GLY A 118 -13.81 17.22 -0.57
CA GLY A 118 -15.14 17.18 0.07
C GLY A 118 -16.15 18.17 -0.49
N THR A 119 -15.82 18.93 -1.54
CA THR A 119 -16.74 19.92 -2.15
C THR A 119 -17.91 19.24 -2.87
N LEU A 120 -17.60 18.19 -3.63
CA LEU A 120 -18.53 17.37 -4.41
C LEU A 120 -18.62 15.95 -3.82
N GLY A 121 -17.61 15.54 -3.05
CA GLY A 121 -17.59 14.24 -2.37
C GLY A 121 -17.69 13.10 -3.36
N PHE A 122 -18.75 12.31 -3.27
CA PHE A 122 -18.97 11.15 -4.15
C PHE A 122 -19.47 11.51 -5.57
N LEU A 123 -19.82 12.77 -5.83
CA LEU A 123 -20.33 13.24 -7.12
C LEU A 123 -19.23 13.93 -7.93
N LEU A 124 -18.10 13.24 -8.09
CA LEU A 124 -16.97 13.75 -8.86
C LEU A 124 -17.38 13.93 -10.33
N PRO A 125 -17.12 15.10 -10.95
CA PRO A 125 -17.44 15.34 -12.37
C PRO A 125 -16.69 14.39 -13.30
N GLU A 126 -17.31 14.06 -14.43
CA GLU A 126 -16.76 13.08 -15.39
C GLU A 126 -15.39 13.50 -15.95
N ASP A 127 -15.19 14.79 -16.20
CA ASP A 127 -13.91 15.37 -16.67
C ASP A 127 -12.79 15.26 -15.63
N GLN A 128 -13.11 14.99 -14.37
CA GLN A 128 -12.15 14.80 -13.29
C GLN A 128 -11.77 13.32 -13.09
N ILE A 129 -12.46 12.36 -13.71
CA ILE A 129 -12.20 10.93 -13.54
C ILE A 129 -10.81 10.57 -14.07
N GLN A 130 -10.54 10.87 -15.34
CA GLN A 130 -9.26 10.53 -15.97
C GLN A 130 -8.06 11.18 -15.27
N PRO A 131 -8.06 12.50 -14.97
CA PRO A 131 -6.98 13.12 -14.22
C PRO A 131 -6.73 12.49 -12.85
N THR A 132 -7.79 12.04 -12.18
CA THR A 132 -7.69 11.35 -10.88
C THR A 132 -7.04 9.97 -11.01
N CYS A 133 -7.38 9.21 -12.07
CA CYS A 133 -6.78 7.90 -12.32
C CYS A 133 -5.29 8.00 -12.65
N GLU A 134 -4.87 8.97 -13.46
CA GLU A 134 -3.47 9.20 -13.83
C GLU A 134 -2.62 9.57 -12.60
N GLU A 135 -3.16 10.39 -11.71
CA GLU A 135 -2.56 10.71 -10.41
C GLU A 135 -2.41 9.49 -9.52
N ALA A 136 -3.51 8.77 -9.28
CA ALA A 136 -3.52 7.59 -8.44
C ALA A 136 -2.55 6.52 -8.95
N TYR A 137 -2.48 6.35 -10.27
CA TYR A 137 -1.52 5.46 -10.92
C TYR A 137 -0.08 5.86 -10.63
N SER A 138 0.28 7.14 -10.76
CA SER A 138 1.63 7.63 -10.44
C SER A 138 2.03 7.36 -8.99
N GLY A 139 1.14 7.63 -8.04
CA GLY A 139 1.36 7.34 -6.63
C GLY A 139 1.50 5.84 -6.33
N ALA A 140 0.62 5.01 -6.88
CA ALA A 140 0.69 3.55 -6.72
C ALA A 140 1.97 2.97 -7.34
N LEU A 141 2.36 3.44 -8.54
CA LEU A 141 3.56 2.99 -9.23
C LEU A 141 4.82 3.28 -8.40
N HIS A 142 4.88 4.44 -7.72
CA HIS A 142 5.99 4.76 -6.82
C HIS A 142 6.14 3.73 -5.70
N ILE A 143 5.04 3.37 -5.03
CA ILE A 143 5.02 2.40 -3.93
C ILE A 143 5.38 1.00 -4.43
N ILE A 144 4.82 0.60 -5.58
CA ILE A 144 5.09 -0.69 -6.21
C ILE A 144 6.58 -0.81 -6.56
N THR A 145 7.15 0.21 -7.20
CA THR A 145 8.56 0.22 -7.61
C THR A 145 9.48 0.12 -6.40
N TYR A 146 9.22 0.92 -5.35
CA TYR A 146 9.98 0.83 -4.10
C TYR A 146 9.94 -0.58 -3.48
N THR A 147 8.76 -1.17 -3.43
CA THR A 147 8.55 -2.50 -2.83
C THR A 147 9.23 -3.60 -3.66
N HIS A 148 9.15 -3.49 -4.99
CA HIS A 148 9.79 -4.37 -5.94
C HIS A 148 11.31 -4.34 -5.75
N ASP A 149 11.91 -3.16 -5.77
CA ASP A 149 13.37 -3.01 -5.70
C ASP A 149 13.93 -3.50 -4.37
N LYS A 150 13.24 -3.21 -3.26
CA LYS A 150 13.65 -3.69 -1.94
C LYS A 150 13.62 -5.21 -1.85
N THR A 151 12.56 -5.83 -2.38
CA THR A 151 12.41 -7.30 -2.38
C THR A 151 13.45 -7.95 -3.27
N PHE A 152 13.63 -7.43 -4.49
CA PHE A 152 14.54 -7.99 -5.47
C PHE A 152 16.00 -7.88 -4.98
N ASN A 153 16.41 -6.71 -4.47
CA ASN A 153 17.76 -6.53 -3.93
C ASN A 153 18.03 -7.42 -2.70
N GLY A 154 17.01 -7.63 -1.86
CA GLY A 154 17.10 -8.57 -0.74
C GLY A 154 17.32 -10.01 -1.20
N ALA A 155 16.60 -10.45 -2.23
CA ALA A 155 16.75 -11.79 -2.81
C ALA A 155 18.16 -12.01 -3.38
N ILE A 156 18.68 -11.04 -4.15
CA ILE A 156 20.03 -11.12 -4.74
C ILE A 156 21.10 -11.18 -3.65
N ALA A 157 20.98 -10.41 -2.57
CA ALA A 157 21.92 -10.46 -1.45
C ALA A 157 21.94 -11.83 -0.77
N VAL A 158 20.78 -12.45 -0.57
CA VAL A 158 20.67 -13.80 0.01
C VAL A 158 21.30 -14.84 -0.92
N THR A 159 20.96 -14.82 -2.21
CA THR A 159 21.54 -15.75 -3.19
C THR A 159 23.05 -15.58 -3.32
N GLY A 160 23.55 -14.34 -3.28
CA GLY A 160 24.98 -14.09 -3.26
C GLY A 160 25.65 -14.68 -2.02
N ALA A 161 25.11 -14.42 -0.83
CA ALA A 161 25.68 -14.93 0.42
C ALA A 161 25.69 -16.46 0.50
N THR A 162 24.62 -17.13 0.03
CA THR A 162 24.56 -18.60 0.00
C THR A 162 25.54 -19.18 -1.01
N LEU A 163 25.66 -18.58 -2.20
CA LEU A 163 26.63 -18.99 -3.21
C LEU A 163 28.07 -18.86 -2.70
N TRP A 164 28.41 -17.73 -2.07
CA TRP A 164 29.72 -17.52 -1.45
C TRP A 164 30.02 -18.52 -0.34
N SER A 165 29.05 -18.78 0.52
CA SER A 165 29.19 -19.77 1.60
C SER A 165 29.42 -21.18 1.05
N MET A 166 28.68 -21.56 -0.02
CA MET A 166 28.90 -22.83 -0.72
C MET A 166 30.28 -22.91 -1.37
N LEU A 167 30.73 -21.84 -2.02
CA LEU A 167 32.04 -21.79 -2.67
C LEU A 167 33.18 -21.95 -1.65
N LEU A 168 33.09 -21.28 -0.50
CA LEU A 168 34.04 -21.43 0.60
C LEU A 168 34.03 -22.87 1.16
N ALA A 169 32.87 -23.49 1.33
CA ALA A 169 32.77 -24.87 1.81
C ALA A 169 33.41 -25.89 0.82
N VAL A 170 33.26 -25.68 -0.49
CA VAL A 170 33.93 -26.50 -1.53
C VAL A 170 35.45 -26.27 -1.56
N GLY A 171 35.91 -25.03 -1.33
CA GLY A 171 37.33 -24.73 -1.25
C GLY A 171 38.02 -25.41 -0.06
N VAL A 172 37.38 -25.40 1.11
CA VAL A 172 37.91 -26.01 2.34
C VAL A 172 38.05 -27.53 2.21
N THR A 173 37.07 -28.20 1.59
CA THR A 173 37.10 -29.66 1.39
C THR A 173 38.21 -30.13 0.45
N ARG A 174 38.73 -29.27 -0.44
CA ARG A 174 39.86 -29.60 -1.33
C ARG A 174 41.24 -29.44 -0.68
N VAL A 175 41.34 -28.74 0.45
CA VAL A 175 42.62 -28.50 1.15
C VAL A 175 42.85 -29.53 2.26
N THR A 176 41.82 -30.27 2.66
CA THR A 176 41.87 -31.30 3.72
C THR A 176 42.00 -32.74 3.22
N MET A 177 42.33 -32.96 1.94
CA MET A 177 42.72 -34.27 1.38
C MET A 177 44.17 -34.24 0.94
#